data_AF-A0A7C5N880-F1
#
_entry.id   AF-A0A7C5N880-F1
#
_cell.length_a   1.000
_cell.length_b   1.000
_cell.length_c   1.000
_cell.angle_alpha   90.00
_cell.angle_beta   90.00
_cell.angle_gamma   90.00
#
_symmetry.space_group_name_H-M   'P 1'
#
loop_
_entity.id
_entity.type
_entity.pdbx_description
1 polymer ?
#
loop_
_entity_poly.entity_id
_entity_poly.type
_entity_poly.pdbx_seq_one_letter_code
_entity_poly.pdbx_strand_id
1 'polypeptide(L)' 'MSIDLKTKDIISLISQMSLNELEKVKNSLVERELYFKKFQKDDIENIINDFKREEYSNDFLTDLEEGLKKSSVYK' A
#
# COMPACT_ATOMS: atom_id res chain seq x y z
N MET A 1 -0.46 -14.80 15.87
CA MET A 1 0.72 -15.68 15.79
C MET A 1 1.73 -14.95 14.92
N SER A 2 2.77 -14.38 15.53
CA SER A 2 3.76 -13.58 14.80
C SER A 2 4.88 -14.52 14.36
N ILE A 3 5.02 -14.71 13.05
CA ILE A 3 6.10 -15.52 12.48
C ILE A 3 7.35 -14.62 12.43
N ASP A 4 8.29 -14.83 13.35
CA ASP A 4 9.61 -14.17 13.31
C ASP A 4 10.53 -14.92 12.32
N LEU A 5 10.23 -14.79 11.03
CA LEU A 5 11.10 -15.29 9.96
C LEU A 5 12.05 -14.18 9.55
N LYS A 6 13.36 -14.43 9.64
CA LYS A 6 14.36 -13.49 9.13
C LYS A 6 14.34 -13.54 7.61
N THR A 7 14.58 -12.39 6.96
CA THR A 7 14.64 -12.28 5.49
C THR A 7 15.55 -13.32 4.85
N LYS A 8 16.68 -13.64 5.50
CA LYS A 8 17.64 -14.67 5.04
C LYS A 8 17.02 -16.07 4.93
N ASP A 9 16.09 -16.41 5.81
CA ASP A 9 15.47 -17.75 5.87
C ASP A 9 14.45 -17.87 4.73
N ILE A 10 13.73 -16.79 4.43
CA ILE A 10 12.84 -16.69 3.26
C ILE A 10 13.63 -16.82 1.96
N ILE A 11 14.76 -16.10 1.83
CA ILE A 11 15.62 -16.19 0.64
C ILE A 11 16.15 -17.62 0.46
N SER A 12 16.56 -18.28 1.54
CA SER A 12 17.03 -19.67 1.49
C SER A 12 15.94 -20.63 0.98
N LEU A 13 14.71 -20.48 1.46
CA LEU A 13 13.56 -21.27 0.98
C LEU A 13 13.28 -21.03 -0.51
N ILE A 14 13.26 -19.77 -0.94
CA ILE A 14 13.03 -19.41 -2.36
C ILE A 14 14.14 -19.98 -3.24
N SER A 15 15.40 -19.97 -2.79
CA SER A 15 16.55 -20.47 -3.58
C SER A 15 16.51 -21.97 -3.87
N GLN A 16 15.72 -22.74 -3.10
CA GLN A 16 15.57 -24.17 -3.27
C GLN A 16 14.39 -24.56 -4.19
N MET A 17 13.59 -23.58 -4.62
CA MET A 17 12.44 -23.82 -5.48
C MET A 17 12.85 -24.06 -6.93
N SER A 18 12.10 -24.93 -7.62
CA SER A 18 12.20 -25.06 -9.07
C SER A 18 11.71 -23.79 -9.78
N LEU A 19 12.09 -23.62 -11.05
CA LEU A 19 11.65 -22.47 -11.85
C LEU A 19 10.11 -22.32 -11.88
N ASN A 20 9.38 -23.43 -11.98
CA ASN A 20 7.91 -23.42 -11.99
C ASN A 20 7.32 -22.96 -10.65
N GLU A 21 7.93 -23.36 -9.53
CA GLU A 21 7.49 -22.93 -8.20
C GLU A 21 7.80 -21.45 -7.96
N LEU A 22 8.99 -21.00 -8.39
CA LEU A 22 9.35 -19.58 -8.39
C LEU A 22 8.35 -18.74 -9.18
N GLU A 23 7.95 -19.20 -10.37
CA GLU A 23 6.96 -18.54 -11.21
C GLU A 23 5.60 -18.41 -10.49
N LYS A 24 5.14 -19.48 -9.81
CA LYS A 24 3.90 -19.48 -9.04
C LYS A 24 3.95 -18.53 -7.84
N VAL A 25 5.06 -18.51 -7.10
CA VAL A 25 5.26 -17.58 -5.98
C VAL A 25 5.26 -16.14 -6.48
N LYS A 26 6.01 -15.84 -7.55
CA LYS A 26 6.03 -14.53 -8.20
C LYS A 26 4.62 -14.08 -8.59
N ASN A 27 3.87 -14.92 -9.31
CA ASN A 27 2.52 -14.58 -9.75
C ASN A 27 1.56 -14.39 -8.58
N SER A 28 1.66 -15.23 -7.53
CA SER A 28 0.85 -15.08 -6.33
C SER A 28 1.15 -13.80 -5.55
N LEU A 29 2.42 -13.36 -5.50
CA LEU A 29 2.79 -12.07 -4.92
C LEU A 29 2.17 -10.92 -5.71
N VAL A 30 2.12 -11.04 -7.04
CA VAL A 30 1.48 -10.07 -7.94
C VAL A 30 -0.03 -10.00 -7.71
N GLU A 31 -0.71 -11.14 -7.81
CA GLU A 31 -2.17 -11.26 -7.68
C GLU A 31 -2.69 -10.81 -6.32
N ARG A 32 -1.94 -11.10 -5.25
CA ARG A 32 -2.30 -10.73 -3.87
C ARG A 32 -1.80 -9.35 -3.48
N GLU A 33 -1.11 -8.66 -4.39
CA GLU A 33 -0.56 -7.32 -4.18
C GLU A 33 0.28 -7.22 -2.89
N LEU A 34 1.03 -8.29 -2.58
CA LEU A 34 1.84 -8.42 -1.35
C LEU A 34 3.16 -7.64 -1.41
N TYR A 35 3.42 -6.95 -2.51
CA TYR A 35 4.53 -6.05 -2.73
C TYR A 35 4.03 -4.61 -2.64
N PHE A 36 4.96 -3.66 -2.46
CA PHE A 36 4.60 -2.24 -2.45
C PHE A 36 3.91 -1.87 -3.77
N LYS A 37 2.61 -1.57 -3.68
CA LYS A 37 1.89 -0.95 -4.78
C LYS A 37 2.55 0.40 -5.07
N LYS A 38 2.63 0.76 -6.35
CA LYS A 38 2.91 2.15 -6.69
C LYS A 38 1.83 3.00 -6.02
N PHE A 39 2.25 4.01 -5.28
CA PHE A 39 1.33 5.02 -4.77
C PHE A 39 0.50 5.54 -5.95
N GLN A 40 -0.81 5.38 -5.87
CA GLN A 40 -1.74 5.95 -6.83
C GLN A 40 -2.33 7.19 -6.19
N LYS A 41 -2.02 8.33 -6.79
CA LYS A 41 -2.59 9.62 -6.40
C LYS A 41 -4.08 9.59 -6.75
N ASP A 42 -4.92 9.85 -5.76
CA ASP A 42 -6.35 10.09 -5.96
C ASP A 42 -6.60 11.60 -6.03
N ASP A 43 -7.78 12.01 -6.47
CA ASP A 43 -8.18 13.41 -6.44
C ASP A 43 -8.43 13.84 -4.99
N ILE A 44 -7.99 15.06 -4.64
CA ILE A 44 -8.18 15.62 -3.29
C ILE A 44 -9.66 15.60 -2.91
N GLU A 45 -10.55 15.89 -3.86
CA GLU A 45 -12.00 15.86 -3.63
C GLU A 45 -12.50 14.47 -3.21
N ASN A 46 -12.03 13.40 -3.84
CA ASN A 46 -12.40 12.03 -3.48
C ASN A 46 -11.93 11.71 -2.07
N ILE A 47 -10.68 12.07 -1.74
CA ILE A 47 -10.12 11.88 -0.40
C ILE A 47 -10.95 12.63 0.65
N ILE A 48 -11.29 13.90 0.41
CA ILE A 48 -12.12 14.66 1.38
C ILE A 48 -13.51 14.02 1.53
N ASN A 49 -14.12 13.57 0.44
CA ASN A 49 -15.42 12.90 0.48
C ASN A 49 -15.38 11.58 1.28
N ASP A 50 -14.29 10.82 1.22
CA ASP A 50 -14.10 9.60 2.01
C ASP A 50 -14.16 9.90 3.50
N PHE A 51 -13.38 10.86 3.97
CA PHE A 51 -13.36 11.25 5.39
C PHE A 51 -14.67 11.91 5.82
N LYS A 52 -15.34 12.62 4.91
CA LYS A 52 -16.67 13.18 5.19
C LYS A 52 -17.73 12.10 5.43
N ARG A 53 -17.66 10.97 4.70
CA ARG A 53 -18.57 9.82 4.90
C ARG A 53 -18.39 9.15 6.26
N GLU A 54 -17.19 9.23 6.82
CA GLU A 54 -16.86 8.74 8.16
C GLU A 54 -17.14 9.77 9.27
N GLU A 55 -17.92 10.82 8.96
CA GLU A 55 -18.40 11.84 9.90
C GLU A 55 -17.30 12.63 10.65
N TYR A 56 -16.12 12.80 10.02
CA TYR A 56 -15.07 13.66 10.57
C TYR A 56 -15.50 15.15 10.60
N SER A 57 -14.91 15.91 11.54
CA SER A 57 -15.26 17.32 11.72
C SER A 57 -14.86 18.19 10.53
N ASN A 58 -15.64 19.25 10.29
CA ASN A 58 -15.35 20.19 9.19
C ASN A 58 -13.97 20.86 9.35
N ASP A 59 -13.54 21.14 10.58
CA ASP A 59 -12.22 21.73 10.85
C ASP A 59 -11.10 20.77 10.41
N PHE A 60 -11.23 19.48 10.75
CA PHE A 60 -10.29 18.45 10.29
C PHE A 60 -10.27 18.32 8.77
N LEU A 61 -11.45 18.30 8.12
CA LEU A 61 -11.54 18.19 6.66
C LEU A 61 -10.88 19.38 5.95
N THR A 62 -11.03 20.58 6.51
CA THR A 62 -10.41 21.81 5.99
C THR A 62 -8.88 21.72 6.10
N ASP A 63 -8.37 21.36 7.27
CA ASP A 63 -6.93 21.20 7.50
C ASP A 63 -6.33 20.11 6.61
N LEU A 64 -7.05 19.00 6.41
CA LEU A 64 -6.66 17.92 5.51
C LEU A 64 -6.56 18.42 4.06
N GLU A 65 -7.58 19.12 3.56
CA GLU A 65 -7.61 19.62 2.18
C GLU A 65 -6.47 20.60 1.93
N GLU A 66 -6.25 21.55 2.84
CA GLU A 66 -5.14 22.50 2.75
C GLU A 66 -3.77 21.82 2.81
N GLY A 67 -3.62 20.85 3.71
CA GLY A 67 -2.39 20.06 3.84
C GLY A 67 -2.08 19.29 2.56
N LEU A 68 -3.10 18.64 1.97
CA LEU A 68 -2.98 17.93 0.70
C LEU A 68 -2.59 18.89 -0.43
N LYS A 69 -3.25 20.04 -0.59
CA LYS A 69 -2.90 21.05 -1.61
C LYS A 69 -1.45 21.57 -1.50
N LYS A 70 -0.89 21.62 -0.29
CA LYS A 70 0.48 22.07 -0.03
C LYS A 70 1.52 20.95 -0.18
N SER A 71 1.09 19.69 -0.25
CA SER A 71 1.96 18.52 -0.37
C SER A 71 2.67 18.47 -1.72
N SER A 72 3.94 18.05 -1.73
CA SER A 72 4.71 17.86 -2.98
C SER A 72 4.09 16.85 -3.94
N VAL A 73 3.22 15.97 -3.45
CA VAL A 73 2.49 14.99 -4.26
C VAL A 73 1.38 15.65 -5.10
N TYR A 74 0.82 16.76 -4.61
CA TYR A 74 -0.29 17.49 -5.22
C TYR A 74 0.10 18.83 -5.84
N LYS A 75 1.35 19.24 -5.67
CA LYS A 75 1.97 20.33 -6.44
C LYS A 75 2.15 19.98 -7.92
#